data_AF-A0A2N2SNP9-F1
#
_entry.id   AF-A0A2N2SNP9-F1
#
_cell.length_a   1.000
_cell.length_b   1.000
_cell.length_c   1.000
_cell.angle_alpha   90.00
_cell.angle_beta   90.00
_cell.angle_gamma   90.00
#
_symmetry.space_group_name_H-M   'P 1'
#
loop_
_entity.id
_entity.type
_entity.pdbx_description
1 polymer ?
#
loop_
_entity_poly.entity_id
_entity_poly.type
_entity_poly.pdbx_seq_one_letter_code
_entity_poly.pdbx_strand_id
1 'polypeptide(L)'
;MHWGGNAMGGFGVNTLTTGAFDPLSKQPELKHAVVQVETLPASAELVCMRRAEDGGGQDLLQSLRPFLRRLDGASLTLAGRDAAVVIFRARMPEPDAALLDELDEVLGLVAHASQVLAFSDQQTGVSKRARIDGSALTGLRLYGETRAADWLQGLLESGSDIAPLRRFLFAPLATPPVGQLQLGKVVCNCYNVSETAIREAFARGESRAALQQRTQCGTGCGSCLPEIRRLEASGGK
;
A
#
# COMPACT_ATOMS: atom_id res chain seq x y z
N MET A 1 16.71 -12.44 -1.90
CA MET A 1 15.67 -11.44 -2.29
C MET A 1 14.84 -11.08 -1.07
N HIS A 2 14.36 -9.83 -0.98
CA HIS A 2 13.56 -9.32 0.14
C HIS A 2 12.14 -9.94 0.25
N TRP A 3 11.71 -10.72 -0.74
CA TRP A 3 10.36 -11.31 -0.83
C TRP A 3 10.37 -12.80 -0.50
N GLY A 4 10.64 -13.14 0.77
CA GLY A 4 10.59 -14.50 1.29
C GLY A 4 9.50 -14.68 2.36
N GLY A 5 9.48 -15.82 3.06
CA GLY A 5 8.45 -16.17 4.06
C GLY A 5 8.32 -15.20 5.26
N ASN A 6 9.19 -14.19 5.36
CA ASN A 6 9.10 -13.11 6.34
C ASN A 6 8.18 -11.95 5.89
N ALA A 7 7.83 -11.87 4.61
CA ALA A 7 7.06 -10.78 4.01
C ALA A 7 5.87 -11.26 3.17
N MET A 8 5.78 -12.56 2.87
CA MET A 8 4.65 -13.15 2.13
C MET A 8 4.35 -14.57 2.60
N GLY A 9 3.09 -14.98 2.47
CA GLY A 9 2.66 -16.36 2.60
C GLY A 9 3.14 -17.21 1.42
N GLY A 10 3.46 -18.47 1.68
CA GLY A 10 3.94 -19.42 0.68
C GLY A 10 5.43 -19.28 0.33
N PHE A 11 5.83 -19.95 -0.76
CA PHE A 11 7.24 -20.07 -1.16
C PHE A 11 7.71 -18.97 -2.14
N GLY A 12 6.78 -18.13 -2.62
CA GLY A 12 7.02 -17.06 -3.57
C GLY A 12 7.38 -17.56 -4.98
N VAL A 13 7.62 -16.63 -5.90
CA VAL A 13 7.91 -16.95 -7.31
C VAL A 13 9.23 -17.73 -7.49
N ASN A 14 10.12 -17.70 -6.49
CA ASN A 14 11.44 -18.32 -6.60
C ASN A 14 11.39 -19.84 -6.75
N THR A 15 10.43 -20.50 -6.10
CA THR A 15 10.25 -21.95 -6.23
C THR A 15 9.56 -22.36 -7.52
N LEU A 16 9.01 -21.40 -8.27
CA LEU A 16 8.34 -21.64 -9.54
C LEU A 16 9.27 -21.37 -10.74
N THR A 17 10.52 -20.97 -10.48
CA THR A 17 11.52 -20.61 -11.49
C THR A 17 12.77 -21.47 -11.35
N THR A 18 13.65 -21.44 -12.35
CA THR A 18 14.95 -22.14 -12.28
C THR A 18 15.74 -21.74 -11.02
N GLY A 19 16.33 -22.75 -10.36
CA GLY A 19 17.24 -22.56 -9.24
C GLY A 19 18.70 -22.33 -9.66
N ALA A 20 18.97 -22.24 -10.97
CA ALA A 20 20.31 -22.06 -11.50
C ALA A 20 20.89 -20.68 -11.13
N PHE A 21 22.18 -20.69 -10.80
CA PHE A 21 22.97 -19.51 -10.51
C PHE A 21 24.41 -19.72 -11.00
N ASP A 22 25.10 -18.63 -11.30
CA ASP A 22 26.52 -18.69 -11.68
C ASP A 22 27.37 -19.16 -10.48
N PRO A 23 28.15 -20.25 -10.59
CA PRO A 23 28.83 -20.84 -9.45
C PRO A 23 29.90 -19.94 -8.83
N LEU A 24 30.41 -18.93 -9.56
CA LEU A 24 31.44 -18.01 -9.09
C LEU A 24 30.83 -16.76 -8.42
N SER A 25 30.06 -15.98 -9.18
CA SER A 25 29.45 -14.71 -8.74
C SER A 25 28.18 -14.89 -7.92
N LYS A 26 27.58 -16.10 -7.94
CA LYS A 26 26.28 -16.42 -7.34
C LYS A 26 25.11 -15.60 -7.89
N GLN A 27 25.30 -14.94 -9.04
CA GLN A 27 24.19 -14.25 -9.70
C GLN A 27 23.16 -15.27 -10.18
N PRO A 28 21.86 -15.04 -9.93
CA PRO A 28 20.81 -15.94 -10.40
C PRO A 28 20.70 -15.87 -11.92
N GLU A 29 20.36 -16.99 -12.55
CA GLU A 29 20.00 -17.00 -13.96
C GLU A 29 18.74 -16.14 -14.22
N LEU A 30 18.55 -15.71 -15.47
CA LEU A 30 17.30 -15.06 -15.88
C LEU A 30 16.13 -16.00 -15.60
N LYS A 31 15.18 -15.54 -14.78
CA LYS A 31 13.97 -16.27 -14.38
C LYS A 31 12.96 -16.32 -15.52
N HIS A 32 13.33 -16.93 -16.63
CA HIS A 32 12.41 -17.18 -17.74
C HIS A 32 11.53 -18.39 -17.41
N ALA A 33 10.23 -18.19 -17.35
CA ALA A 33 9.24 -19.23 -17.09
C ALA A 33 7.96 -18.95 -17.88
N VAL A 34 7.29 -20.00 -18.34
CA VAL A 34 5.95 -19.89 -18.92
C VAL A 34 4.96 -19.87 -17.76
N VAL A 35 4.03 -18.91 -17.79
CA VAL A 35 2.98 -18.78 -16.76
C VAL A 35 1.61 -19.02 -17.38
N GLN A 36 0.74 -19.71 -16.66
CA GLN A 36 -0.68 -19.80 -16.94
C GLN A 36 -1.42 -19.00 -15.87
N VAL A 37 -2.37 -18.17 -16.31
CA VAL A 37 -3.19 -17.35 -15.41
C VAL A 37 -4.60 -17.92 -15.43
N GLU A 38 -5.13 -18.18 -14.25
CA GLU A 38 -6.49 -18.69 -14.06
C GLU A 38 -7.25 -17.74 -13.13
N THR A 39 -8.58 -17.79 -13.23
CA THR A 39 -9.42 -17.02 -12.31
C THR A 39 -9.36 -17.69 -10.95
N LEU A 40 -8.96 -16.93 -9.93
CA LEU A 40 -9.03 -17.38 -8.55
C LEU A 40 -10.51 -17.51 -8.16
N PRO A 41 -10.96 -18.65 -7.59
CA PRO A 41 -12.33 -18.80 -7.11
C PRO A 41 -12.69 -17.72 -6.07
N ALA A 42 -13.99 -17.54 -5.85
CA ALA A 42 -14.56 -16.47 -5.05
C ALA A 42 -13.83 -16.30 -3.71
N SER A 43 -13.03 -15.24 -3.62
CA SER A 43 -12.32 -14.84 -2.42
C SER A 43 -12.38 -13.31 -2.32
N ALA A 44 -12.70 -12.84 -1.13
CA ALA A 44 -12.70 -11.44 -0.77
C ALA A 44 -11.28 -10.99 -0.41
N GLU A 45 -10.97 -9.73 -0.75
CA GLU A 45 -9.73 -9.11 -0.32
C GLU A 45 -9.85 -8.63 1.14
N LEU A 46 -8.77 -8.82 1.89
CA LEU A 46 -8.53 -8.24 3.20
C LEU A 46 -7.36 -7.26 3.09
N VAL A 47 -7.58 -6.01 3.48
CA VAL A 47 -6.55 -4.98 3.53
C VAL A 47 -6.53 -4.38 4.92
N CYS A 48 -5.40 -4.53 5.60
CA CYS A 48 -5.13 -3.96 6.91
C CYS A 48 -3.97 -2.99 6.82
N MET A 49 -4.08 -1.83 7.46
CA MET A 49 -3.02 -0.83 7.50
C MET A 49 -2.94 -0.19 8.88
N ARG A 50 -1.73 0.10 9.34
CA ARG A 50 -1.50 0.81 10.59
C ARG A 50 -0.28 1.69 10.48
N ARG A 51 -0.47 2.99 10.73
CA ARG A 51 0.60 3.96 10.92
C ARG A 51 1.24 3.69 12.28
N ALA A 52 2.54 3.44 12.30
CA ALA A 52 3.34 3.29 13.50
C ALA A 52 4.12 4.59 13.76
N GLU A 53 4.08 5.04 15.00
CA GLU A 53 4.91 6.15 15.49
C GLU A 53 6.23 5.60 16.08
N ASP A 54 7.23 6.47 16.18
CA ASP A 54 8.47 6.23 16.93
C ASP A 54 9.22 4.92 16.64
N GLY A 55 9.16 4.43 15.40
CA GLY A 55 9.87 3.21 14.98
C GLY A 55 9.16 1.89 15.31
N GLY A 56 7.95 1.94 15.88
CA GLY A 56 7.14 0.75 16.22
C GLY A 56 6.68 -0.11 15.03
N GLY A 57 7.03 0.28 13.79
CA GLY A 57 6.68 -0.46 12.58
C GLY A 57 7.28 -1.86 12.55
N GLN A 58 8.49 -2.06 13.09
CA GLN A 58 9.13 -3.38 13.12
C GLN A 58 8.44 -4.35 14.09
N ASP A 59 8.06 -3.88 15.27
CA ASP A 59 7.35 -4.69 16.27
C ASP A 59 5.97 -5.11 15.75
N LEU A 60 5.29 -4.19 15.05
CA LEU A 60 4.01 -4.50 14.43
C LEU A 60 4.17 -5.48 13.26
N LEU A 61 5.20 -5.34 12.42
CA LEU A 61 5.53 -6.35 11.41
C LEU A 61 5.73 -7.72 12.06
N GLN A 62 6.50 -7.79 13.14
CA GLN A 62 6.77 -9.05 13.83
C GLN A 62 5.48 -9.68 14.38
N SER A 63 4.58 -8.87 14.93
CA SER A 63 3.28 -9.30 15.45
C SER A 63 2.34 -9.81 14.35
N LEU A 64 2.44 -9.29 13.13
CA LEU A 64 1.60 -9.70 11.99
C LEU A 64 2.15 -10.89 11.20
N ARG A 65 3.44 -11.22 11.33
CA ARG A 65 4.07 -12.35 10.61
C ARG A 65 3.36 -13.70 10.76
N PRO A 66 2.84 -14.10 11.95
CA PRO A 66 2.13 -15.37 12.10
C PRO A 66 0.92 -15.51 11.15
N PHE A 67 0.26 -14.40 10.81
CA PHE A 67 -0.91 -14.41 9.92
C PHE A 67 -0.55 -14.72 8.45
N LEU A 68 0.71 -14.53 8.03
CA LEU A 68 1.16 -14.83 6.67
C LEU A 68 0.95 -16.31 6.28
N ARG A 69 0.96 -17.22 7.25
CA ARG A 69 0.80 -18.66 7.01
C ARG A 69 -0.66 -19.13 7.13
N ARG A 70 -1.54 -18.27 7.64
CA ARG A 70 -2.95 -18.59 7.94
C ARG A 70 -3.90 -18.16 6.83
N LEU A 71 -3.43 -17.30 5.92
CA LEU A 71 -4.26 -16.64 4.91
C LEU A 71 -3.63 -16.76 3.52
N ASP A 72 -4.49 -16.91 2.52
CA ASP A 72 -4.07 -16.99 1.13
C ASP A 72 -3.66 -15.63 0.58
N GLY A 73 -2.66 -15.62 -0.30
CA GLY A 73 -2.15 -14.38 -0.90
C GLY A 73 -1.63 -13.37 0.12
N ALA A 74 -1.34 -13.80 1.35
CA ALA A 74 -0.93 -12.91 2.42
C ALA A 74 0.42 -12.24 2.10
N SER A 75 0.49 -10.93 2.28
CA SER A 75 1.70 -10.13 2.14
C SER A 75 1.75 -9.08 3.22
N LEU A 76 2.98 -8.73 3.60
CA LEU A 76 3.26 -7.79 4.67
C LEU A 76 4.39 -6.86 4.21
N THR A 77 4.08 -5.58 4.10
CA THR A 77 4.97 -4.55 3.59
C THR A 77 5.00 -3.32 4.49
N LEU A 78 6.00 -2.47 4.28
CA LEU A 78 6.10 -1.14 4.85
C LEU A 78 5.96 -0.10 3.75
N ALA A 79 5.25 0.97 4.06
CA ALA A 79 5.18 2.18 3.24
C ALA A 79 5.35 3.42 4.12
N GLY A 80 5.33 4.60 3.49
CA GLY A 80 5.57 5.87 4.16
C GLY A 80 7.06 6.19 4.36
N ARG A 81 7.38 7.49 4.27
CA ARG A 81 8.75 8.00 4.40
C ARG A 81 9.03 8.56 5.79
N ASP A 82 8.14 9.45 6.25
CA ASP A 82 8.30 10.17 7.51
C ASP A 82 7.75 9.37 8.70
N ALA A 83 6.74 8.52 8.45
CA ALA A 83 6.24 7.55 9.39
C ALA A 83 6.01 6.22 8.68
N ALA A 84 6.28 5.13 9.40
CA ALA A 84 6.08 3.79 8.89
C ALA A 84 4.58 3.47 8.86
N VAL A 85 4.08 3.00 7.71
CA VAL A 85 2.76 2.39 7.58
C VAL A 85 2.96 0.91 7.29
N VAL A 86 2.56 0.07 8.25
CA VAL A 86 2.54 -1.38 8.06
C VAL A 86 1.29 -1.74 7.28
N ILE A 87 1.45 -2.50 6.20
CA ILE A 87 0.37 -2.90 5.32
C ILE A 87 0.36 -4.42 5.27
N PHE A 88 -0.77 -5.01 5.65
CA PHE A 88 -1.04 -6.44 5.53
C PHE A 88 -2.18 -6.64 4.53
N ARG A 89 -1.93 -7.37 3.45
CA ARG A 89 -2.96 -7.74 2.46
C ARG A 89 -3.09 -9.24 2.43
N ALA A 90 -4.30 -9.75 2.28
CA ALA A 90 -4.58 -11.17 2.14
C ALA A 90 -5.91 -11.41 1.44
N ARG A 91 -6.26 -12.68 1.26
CA ARG A 91 -7.55 -13.13 0.74
C ARG A 91 -8.17 -14.16 1.66
N MET A 92 -9.50 -14.10 1.78
CA MET A 92 -10.31 -15.07 2.50
C MET A 92 -11.57 -15.38 1.69
N PRO A 93 -12.02 -16.64 1.61
CA PRO A 93 -13.27 -16.99 0.95
C PRO A 93 -14.49 -16.45 1.72
N GLU A 94 -14.45 -16.55 3.04
CA GLU A 94 -15.52 -16.12 3.95
C GLU A 94 -14.93 -15.39 5.17
N PRO A 95 -15.68 -14.46 5.79
CA PRO A 95 -15.22 -13.76 6.98
C PRO A 95 -15.12 -14.72 8.18
N ASP A 96 -13.90 -14.91 8.69
CA ASP A 96 -13.66 -15.55 9.99
C ASP A 96 -13.60 -14.47 11.08
N ALA A 97 -14.66 -14.39 11.89
CA ALA A 97 -14.78 -13.38 12.94
C ALA A 97 -13.64 -13.46 13.96
N ALA A 98 -13.23 -14.67 14.37
CA ALA A 98 -12.18 -14.84 15.38
C ALA A 98 -10.82 -14.38 14.85
N LEU A 99 -10.50 -14.71 13.59
CA LEU A 99 -9.26 -14.26 12.96
C LEU A 99 -9.25 -12.74 12.71
N LEU A 100 -10.39 -12.17 12.32
CA LEU A 100 -10.52 -10.72 12.14
C LEU A 100 -10.40 -9.97 13.46
N ASP A 101 -10.97 -10.49 14.54
CA ASP A 101 -10.84 -9.88 15.88
C ASP A 101 -9.39 -9.95 16.39
N GLU A 102 -8.67 -11.06 16.17
CA GLU A 102 -7.26 -11.18 16.52
C GLU A 102 -6.37 -10.19 15.74
N LEU A 103 -6.66 -9.98 14.45
CA LEU A 103 -6.02 -8.92 13.65
C LEU A 103 -6.36 -7.54 14.19
N ASP A 104 -7.63 -7.29 14.51
CA ASP A 104 -8.10 -6.02 15.04
C ASP A 104 -7.46 -5.70 16.40
N GLU A 105 -7.19 -6.69 17.24
CA GLU A 105 -6.42 -6.53 18.49
C GLU A 105 -4.98 -6.10 18.22
N VAL A 106 -4.25 -6.81 17.35
CA VAL A 106 -2.86 -6.48 16.99
C VAL A 106 -2.74 -5.09 16.38
N LEU A 107 -3.74 -4.67 15.60
CA LEU A 107 -3.77 -3.37 14.93
C LEU A 107 -4.35 -2.24 15.81
N GLY A 108 -4.89 -2.54 16.99
CA GLY A 108 -5.55 -1.56 17.85
C GLY A 108 -6.85 -1.00 17.27
N LEU A 109 -7.60 -1.83 16.54
CA LEU A 109 -8.88 -1.56 15.87
C LEU A 109 -10.09 -2.15 16.61
N VAL A 110 -9.94 -2.50 17.89
CA VAL A 110 -11.03 -3.04 18.72
C VAL A 110 -12.22 -2.08 18.81
N ALA A 111 -13.44 -2.60 18.72
CA ALA A 111 -14.67 -1.81 18.53
C ALA A 111 -14.97 -0.85 19.70
N HIS A 112 -14.52 -1.21 20.91
CA HIS A 112 -14.83 -0.47 22.12
C HIS A 112 -13.89 0.72 22.37
N ALA A 113 -12.87 0.91 21.53
CA ALA A 113 -12.03 2.10 21.59
C ALA A 113 -12.77 3.31 21.00
N SER A 114 -12.87 4.41 21.75
CA SER A 114 -13.55 5.65 21.32
C SER A 114 -13.01 6.28 20.03
N GLN A 115 -11.83 5.85 19.59
CA GLN A 115 -11.12 6.32 18.41
C GLN A 115 -11.40 5.46 17.17
N VAL A 116 -12.17 4.37 17.29
CA VAL A 116 -12.43 3.41 16.21
C VAL A 116 -13.86 3.57 15.68
N LEU A 117 -13.97 3.73 14.37
CA LEU A 117 -15.21 3.62 13.61
C LEU A 117 -15.30 2.21 13.04
N ALA A 118 -16.51 1.65 13.02
CA ALA A 118 -16.79 0.33 12.45
C ALA A 118 -18.01 0.39 11.52
N PHE A 119 -17.96 -0.41 10.46
CA PHE A 119 -19.07 -0.67 9.55
C PHE A 119 -19.11 -2.16 9.26
N SER A 120 -20.31 -2.75 9.28
CA SER A 120 -20.52 -4.15 8.94
C SER A 120 -21.84 -4.31 8.20
N ASP A 121 -21.79 -5.03 7.10
CA ASP A 121 -22.95 -5.50 6.36
C ASP A 121 -22.88 -7.03 6.26
N GLN A 122 -23.71 -7.69 7.05
CA GLN A 122 -23.75 -9.16 7.13
C GLN A 122 -24.29 -9.80 5.84
N GLN A 123 -25.10 -9.10 5.05
CA GLN A 123 -25.67 -9.66 3.82
C GLN A 123 -24.62 -9.78 2.73
N THR A 124 -23.71 -8.81 2.65
CA THR A 124 -22.63 -8.79 1.66
C THR A 124 -21.29 -9.27 2.23
N GLY A 125 -21.23 -9.58 3.52
CA GLY A 125 -20.00 -9.98 4.23
C GLY A 125 -18.99 -8.84 4.40
N VAL A 126 -19.33 -7.61 4.02
CA VAL A 126 -18.42 -6.46 4.10
C VAL A 126 -18.22 -6.05 5.56
N SER A 127 -16.96 -5.86 5.96
CA SER A 127 -16.61 -5.39 7.30
C SER A 127 -15.43 -4.42 7.20
N LYS A 128 -15.58 -3.24 7.80
CA LYS A 128 -14.59 -2.17 7.75
C LYS A 128 -14.38 -1.55 9.11
N ARG A 129 -13.14 -1.21 9.43
CA ARG A 129 -12.76 -0.47 10.64
C ARG A 129 -11.76 0.62 10.31
N ALA A 130 -11.86 1.74 10.98
CA ALA A 130 -10.92 2.85 10.84
C ALA A 130 -10.62 3.44 12.20
N ARG A 131 -9.35 3.65 12.52
CA ARG A 131 -8.88 4.30 13.73
C ARG A 131 -8.45 5.73 13.43
N ILE A 132 -8.96 6.66 14.23
CA ILE A 132 -8.71 8.09 14.10
C ILE A 132 -8.13 8.57 15.42
N ASP A 133 -6.87 8.98 15.41
CA ASP A 133 -6.20 9.60 16.55
C ASP A 133 -6.05 11.10 16.26
N GLY A 134 -6.69 11.95 17.08
CA GLY A 134 -6.79 13.38 16.81
C GLY A 134 -7.58 13.64 15.51
N SER A 135 -6.91 14.21 14.51
CA SER A 135 -7.46 14.47 13.18
C SER A 135 -6.90 13.56 12.07
N ALA A 136 -6.03 12.61 12.41
CA ALA A 136 -5.36 11.76 11.42
C ALA A 136 -5.95 10.34 11.39
N LEU A 137 -5.98 9.74 10.20
CA LEU A 137 -6.25 8.30 10.04
C LEU A 137 -4.99 7.54 10.41
N THR A 138 -5.07 6.67 11.41
CA THR A 138 -3.90 5.96 11.94
C THR A 138 -4.01 4.44 11.82
N GLY A 139 -5.21 3.89 11.59
CA GLY A 139 -5.41 2.47 11.30
C GLY A 139 -6.62 2.21 10.43
N LEU A 140 -6.59 1.09 9.70
CA LEU A 140 -7.63 0.70 8.74
C LEU A 140 -7.69 -0.83 8.62
N ARG A 141 -8.90 -1.38 8.57
CA ARG A 141 -9.17 -2.72 8.06
C ARG A 141 -10.34 -2.66 7.08
N LEU A 142 -10.17 -3.24 5.90
CA LEU A 142 -11.20 -3.41 4.88
C LEU A 142 -11.29 -4.89 4.51
N TYR A 143 -12.48 -5.47 4.61
CA TYR A 143 -12.77 -6.83 4.16
C TYR A 143 -13.94 -6.81 3.17
N GLY A 144 -13.81 -7.54 2.07
CA GLY A 144 -14.81 -7.62 1.00
C GLY A 144 -14.71 -6.42 0.07
N GLU A 145 -15.19 -5.26 0.51
CA GLU A 145 -15.13 -4.01 -0.27
C GLU A 145 -13.87 -3.21 0.11
N THR A 146 -12.93 -3.13 -0.83
CA THR A 146 -11.58 -2.56 -0.61
C THR A 146 -11.24 -1.41 -1.56
N ARG A 147 -12.18 -0.87 -2.35
CA ARG A 147 -11.86 0.13 -3.41
C ARG A 147 -11.18 1.38 -2.86
N ALA A 148 -11.46 1.74 -1.62
CA ALA A 148 -10.88 2.92 -0.98
C ALA A 148 -9.44 2.71 -0.46
N ALA A 149 -8.91 1.49 -0.50
CA ALA A 149 -7.61 1.13 0.10
C ALA A 149 -6.48 2.07 -0.33
N ASP A 150 -6.34 2.35 -1.63
CA ASP A 150 -5.18 3.07 -2.15
C ASP A 150 -5.15 4.54 -1.70
N TRP A 151 -6.27 5.25 -1.74
CA TRP A 151 -6.28 6.66 -1.31
C TRP A 151 -6.30 6.80 0.22
N LEU A 152 -6.85 5.82 0.95
CA LEU A 152 -6.76 5.77 2.41
C LEU A 152 -5.33 5.45 2.87
N GLN A 153 -4.57 4.65 2.10
CA GLN A 153 -3.14 4.44 2.34
C GLN A 153 -2.38 5.76 2.28
N GLY A 154 -2.65 6.60 1.26
CA GLY A 154 -2.05 7.94 1.16
C GLY A 154 -2.34 8.85 2.36
N LEU A 155 -3.54 8.72 2.96
CA LEU A 155 -3.87 9.40 4.22
C LEU A 155 -3.04 8.90 5.40
N LEU A 156 -2.93 7.57 5.54
CA LEU A 156 -2.12 6.94 6.58
C LEU A 156 -0.64 7.30 6.45
N GLU A 157 -0.12 7.42 5.24
CA GLU A 157 1.28 7.79 4.97
C GLU A 157 1.55 9.26 5.26
N SER A 158 0.64 10.15 4.84
CA SER A 158 0.80 11.60 5.05
C SER A 158 0.47 12.08 6.46
N GLY A 159 -0.42 11.38 7.18
CA GLY A 159 -0.92 11.85 8.48
C GLY A 159 -1.75 13.13 8.38
N SER A 160 -2.31 13.42 7.20
CA SER A 160 -3.10 14.64 6.95
C SER A 160 -4.41 14.64 7.73
N ASP A 161 -4.95 15.83 7.98
CA ASP A 161 -6.27 16.00 8.60
C ASP A 161 -7.37 15.40 7.71
N ILE A 162 -8.14 14.47 8.28
CA ILE A 162 -9.21 13.76 7.58
C ILE A 162 -10.60 14.33 7.82
N ALA A 163 -10.75 15.41 8.60
CA ALA A 163 -12.05 16.04 8.88
C ALA A 163 -12.95 16.20 7.64
N PRO A 164 -12.49 16.72 6.48
CA PRO A 164 -13.33 16.85 5.28
C PRO A 164 -13.71 15.50 4.65
N LEU A 165 -12.97 14.44 4.96
CA LEU A 165 -13.08 13.11 4.35
C LEU A 165 -13.71 12.07 5.27
N ARG A 166 -13.89 12.38 6.56
CA ARG A 166 -14.32 11.44 7.60
C ARG A 166 -15.61 10.70 7.25
N ARG A 167 -16.58 11.39 6.62
CA ARG A 167 -17.86 10.79 6.20
C ARG A 167 -17.75 9.80 5.02
N PHE A 168 -16.60 9.77 4.35
CA PHE A 168 -16.36 8.95 3.16
C PHE A 168 -15.43 7.76 3.42
N LEU A 169 -14.92 7.58 4.64
CA LEU A 169 -13.95 6.52 4.98
C LEU A 169 -14.42 5.10 4.59
N PHE A 170 -15.72 4.84 4.67
CA PHE A 170 -16.31 3.54 4.31
C PHE A 170 -17.09 3.55 2.99
N ALA A 171 -17.12 4.69 2.29
CA ALA A 171 -17.75 4.78 0.98
C ALA A 171 -16.95 3.96 -0.06
N PRO A 172 -17.61 3.24 -0.98
CA PRO A 172 -16.96 2.41 -2.00
C PRO A 172 -16.40 3.26 -3.15
N LEU A 173 -15.49 4.18 -2.82
CA LEU A 173 -14.89 5.15 -3.73
C LEU A 173 -13.43 4.80 -3.99
N ALA A 174 -13.06 4.67 -5.26
CA ALA A 174 -11.67 4.44 -5.67
C ALA A 174 -10.79 5.69 -5.59
N THR A 175 -11.41 6.87 -5.52
CA THR A 175 -10.73 8.17 -5.43
C THR A 175 -11.38 9.02 -4.34
N PRO A 176 -10.62 9.92 -3.68
CA PRO A 176 -11.17 10.78 -2.65
C PRO A 176 -12.16 11.77 -3.27
N PRO A 177 -13.37 11.94 -2.68
CA PRO A 177 -14.42 12.79 -3.26
C PRO A 177 -14.17 14.30 -3.10
N VAL A 178 -13.20 14.69 -2.26
CA VAL A 178 -12.77 16.08 -2.08
C VAL A 178 -11.35 16.19 -2.61
N GLY A 179 -11.16 17.05 -3.63
CA GLY A 179 -10.00 17.08 -4.53
C GLY A 179 -8.64 17.49 -3.96
N GLN A 180 -8.35 17.29 -2.67
CA GLN A 180 -7.11 17.75 -2.03
C GLN A 180 -6.08 16.66 -1.68
N LEU A 181 -6.41 15.37 -1.82
CA LEU A 181 -5.42 14.29 -1.69
C LEU A 181 -5.09 13.70 -3.04
N GLN A 182 -4.56 14.52 -3.92
CA GLN A 182 -3.73 14.02 -5.01
C GLN A 182 -2.28 14.10 -4.55
N LEU A 183 -1.94 13.31 -3.51
CA LEU A 183 -0.58 12.78 -3.41
C LEU A 183 -0.44 11.84 -4.60
N GLY A 184 -0.20 12.43 -5.78
CA GLY A 184 -0.06 11.68 -7.01
C GLY A 184 1.03 10.65 -6.83
N LYS A 185 0.89 9.52 -7.52
CA LYS A 185 1.88 8.44 -7.59
C LYS A 185 3.30 9.01 -7.52
N VAL A 186 4.13 8.50 -6.62
CA VAL A 186 5.55 8.84 -6.59
C VAL A 186 6.19 8.34 -7.89
N VAL A 187 6.70 9.27 -8.69
CA VAL A 187 7.38 8.96 -9.95
C VAL A 187 8.86 8.72 -9.70
N CYS A 188 9.49 9.50 -8.83
CA CYS A 188 10.88 9.30 -8.42
C CYS A 188 10.97 8.83 -6.96
N ASN A 189 11.17 7.54 -6.74
CA ASN A 189 11.33 6.98 -5.40
C ASN A 189 12.61 7.46 -4.69
N CYS A 190 13.70 7.71 -5.42
CA CYS A 190 14.97 8.16 -4.82
C CYS A 190 14.83 9.49 -4.06
N TYR A 191 14.05 10.42 -4.61
CA TYR A 191 13.92 11.78 -4.10
C TYR A 191 12.47 12.16 -3.75
N ASN A 192 11.57 11.17 -3.70
CA ASN A 192 10.16 11.31 -3.37
C ASN A 192 9.41 12.37 -4.18
N VAL A 193 9.58 12.36 -5.51
CA VAL A 193 8.94 13.33 -6.41
C VAL A 193 7.66 12.73 -6.97
N SER A 194 6.52 13.36 -6.64
CA SER A 194 5.19 12.93 -7.08
C SER A 194 4.89 13.33 -8.53
N GLU A 195 4.00 12.56 -9.16
CA GLU A 195 3.43 12.89 -10.46
C GLU A 195 2.77 14.29 -10.43
N THR A 196 2.03 14.62 -9.37
CA THR A 196 1.41 15.94 -9.20
C THR A 196 2.44 17.06 -9.24
N ALA A 197 3.54 16.94 -8.48
CA ALA A 197 4.60 17.96 -8.46
C ALA A 197 5.27 18.13 -9.84
N ILE A 198 5.41 17.03 -10.60
CA ILE A 198 5.96 17.05 -11.96
C ILE A 198 4.97 17.71 -12.93
N ARG A 199 3.69 17.37 -12.85
CA ARG A 199 2.64 17.97 -13.69
C ARG A 199 2.49 19.47 -13.41
N GLU A 200 2.49 19.88 -12.16
CA GLU A 200 2.43 21.29 -11.76
C GLU A 200 3.67 22.08 -12.18
N ALA A 201 4.85 21.45 -12.18
CA ALA A 201 6.07 22.04 -12.71
C ALA A 201 5.93 22.34 -14.21
N PHE A 202 5.55 21.33 -15.00
CA PHE A 202 5.38 21.48 -16.45
C PHE A 202 4.23 22.40 -16.83
N ALA A 203 3.10 22.37 -16.09
CA ALA A 203 2.00 23.29 -16.29
C ALA A 203 2.39 24.76 -16.04
N ARG A 204 3.40 25.02 -15.20
CA ARG A 204 3.99 26.35 -14.97
C ARG A 204 5.09 26.71 -15.97
N GLY A 205 5.36 25.87 -16.96
CA GLY A 205 6.42 26.08 -17.95
C GLY A 205 7.83 25.78 -17.43
N GLU A 206 7.98 25.10 -16.29
CA GLU A 206 9.28 24.69 -15.77
C GLU A 206 9.92 23.66 -16.72
N SER A 207 11.14 23.91 -17.19
CA SER A 207 11.85 22.92 -18.02
C SER A 207 12.22 21.67 -17.21
N ARG A 208 12.38 20.52 -17.87
CA ARG A 208 12.86 19.30 -17.19
C ARG A 208 14.19 19.53 -16.45
N ALA A 209 15.12 20.28 -17.03
CA ALA A 209 16.40 20.57 -16.38
C ALA A 209 16.22 21.33 -15.06
N ALA A 210 15.32 22.33 -15.02
CA ALA A 210 15.00 23.08 -13.80
C ALA A 210 14.31 22.20 -12.75
N LEU A 211 13.35 21.36 -13.16
CA LEU A 211 12.70 20.39 -12.28
C LEU A 211 13.72 19.43 -11.64
N GLN A 212 14.67 18.91 -12.44
CA GLN A 212 15.73 18.02 -11.94
C GLN A 212 16.70 18.73 -11.00
N GLN A 213 17.04 20.00 -11.25
CA GLN A 213 17.87 20.78 -10.33
C GLN A 213 17.19 21.00 -8.98
N ARG A 214 15.89 21.32 -8.99
CA ARG A 214 15.11 21.60 -7.77
C ARG A 214 14.80 20.34 -6.95
N THR A 215 14.52 19.23 -7.62
CA THR A 215 13.99 18.02 -6.96
C THR A 215 14.94 16.83 -6.98
N GLN A 216 16.05 16.92 -7.72
CA GLN A 216 17.01 15.82 -7.96
C GLN A 216 16.40 14.61 -8.68
N CYS A 217 15.16 14.67 -9.18
CA CYS A 217 14.56 13.53 -9.87
C CYS A 217 15.40 13.11 -11.08
N GLY A 218 15.59 11.81 -11.25
CA GLY A 218 16.35 11.25 -12.38
C GLY A 218 17.87 11.34 -12.26
N THR A 219 18.44 11.89 -11.17
CA THR A 219 19.89 11.91 -10.94
C THR A 219 20.40 10.76 -10.05
N GLY A 220 19.49 9.96 -9.49
CA GLY A 220 19.80 8.78 -8.66
C GLY A 220 19.89 7.50 -9.49
N CYS A 221 18.91 6.61 -9.35
CA CYS A 221 18.86 5.37 -10.14
C CYS A 221 18.36 5.56 -11.60
N GLY A 222 17.81 6.72 -11.94
CA GLY A 222 17.31 7.04 -13.28
C GLY A 222 16.01 6.35 -13.72
N SER A 223 15.43 5.43 -12.93
CA SER A 223 14.23 4.65 -13.32
C SER A 223 12.97 5.48 -13.61
N CYS A 224 12.89 6.69 -13.06
CA CYS A 224 11.80 7.63 -13.25
C CYS A 224 11.86 8.41 -14.58
N LEU A 225 13.02 8.43 -15.26
CA LEU A 225 13.23 9.26 -16.45
C LEU A 225 12.25 8.97 -17.61
N PRO A 226 11.91 7.71 -17.93
CA PRO A 226 10.92 7.43 -18.98
C PRO A 226 9.54 8.02 -18.66
N GLU A 227 9.11 7.94 -17.40
CA GLU A 227 7.82 8.47 -16.97
C GLU A 227 7.80 10.00 -17.00
N ILE A 228 8.85 10.65 -16.52
CA ILE A 228 9.00 12.12 -16.56
C ILE A 228 8.88 12.62 -18.01
N ARG A 229 9.49 11.93 -18.99
CA ARG A 229 9.38 12.28 -20.42
C ARG A 229 7.96 12.13 -20.95
N ARG A 230 7.21 11.11 -20.51
CA ARG A 230 5.79 10.95 -20.88
C ARG A 230 4.93 12.07 -20.30
N LEU A 231 5.19 12.47 -19.06
CA LEU A 231 4.50 13.58 -18.40
C LEU A 231 4.80 14.93 -19.07
N GLU A 232 6.07 15.17 -19.43
CA GLU A 232 6.51 16.35 -20.19
C GLU A 232 5.79 16.45 -21.54
N ALA A 233 5.67 15.34 -22.28
CA ALA A 233 4.99 15.29 -23.57
C ALA A 233 3.46 15.45 -23.48
N SER A 234 2.85 15.05 -22.35
CA SER A 234 1.39 15.13 -22.16
C SER A 234 0.91 16.45 -21.55
N GLY A 235 1.79 17.24 -20.93
CA GLY A 235 1.50 18.58 -20.39
C GLY A 235 1.55 19.72 -21.42
N GLY A 236 1.80 19.42 -22.70
CA GLY A 236 1.90 20.40 -23.79
C GLY A 236 0.60 20.69 -24.56
N LYS A 237 -0.57 20.53 -23.92
CA LYS A 237 -1.87 20.93 -24.48
C LYS A 237 -2.60 21.88 -23.54
#